data_AF-A0A2T0HHX0-F1
#
_entry.id   AF-A0A2T0HHX0-F1
#
_cell.length_a   1.000
_cell.length_b   1.000
_cell.length_c   1.000
_cell.angle_alpha   90.00
_cell.angle_beta   90.00
_cell.angle_gamma   90.00
#
_symmetry.space_group_name_H-M   'P 1'
#
loop_
_entity.id
_entity.type
_entity.pdbx_description
1 polymer ?
#
loop_
_entity_poly.entity_id
_entity_poly.type
_entity_poly.pdbx_seq_one_letter_code
_entity_poly.pdbx_strand_id
1 'polypeptide(L)' 'SRRVASLCMGIFVLAEAGLLAGKRTTTHWIHAPAFRKRYPDIRLEEDKLFIVDGQVWTGAGMSAGVDLALAMVEDDLG' A
#
# COMPACT_ATOMS: atom_id res chain seq x y z
N SER A 1 -16.89 -1.89 -8.91
CA SER A 1 -15.50 -1.66 -8.49
C SER A 1 -15.24 -2.47 -7.22
N ARG A 2 -14.10 -3.17 -7.12
CA ARG A 2 -13.66 -3.77 -5.86
C ARG A 2 -12.18 -3.46 -5.70
N ARG A 3 -11.87 -2.39 -4.97
CA ARG A 3 -10.48 -2.04 -4.60
C ARG A 3 -10.20 -2.56 -3.19
N VAL A 4 -8.93 -2.86 -2.91
CA VAL A 4 -8.43 -3.18 -1.57
C VAL A 4 -7.37 -2.17 -1.19
N ALA A 5 -7.42 -1.71 0.04
CA ALA A 5 -6.49 -0.71 0.54
C ALA A 5 -5.90 -1.09 1.90
N SER A 6 -4.67 -0.66 2.14
CA SER A 6 -4.05 -0.77 3.45
C SER A 6 -3.12 0.41 3.74
N LEU A 7 -3.01 0.77 5.01
CA LEU A 7 -2.09 1.79 5.50
C LEU A 7 -1.12 1.18 6.51
N CYS A 8 0.12 1.69 6.54
CA CYS A 8 1.11 1.34 7.55
C CYS A 8 1.28 -0.19 7.64
N MET A 9 1.01 -0.80 8.81
CA MET A 9 1.13 -2.24 9.04
C MET A 9 0.06 -3.10 8.35
N GLY A 10 -1.03 -2.52 7.84
CA GLY A 10 -2.07 -3.28 7.13
C GLY A 10 -1.55 -4.02 5.89
N ILE A 11 -0.43 -3.54 5.32
CA ILE A 11 0.24 -4.19 4.19
C ILE A 11 0.65 -5.64 4.50
N PHE A 12 1.00 -5.97 5.75
CA PHE A 12 1.39 -7.32 6.13
C PHE A 12 0.21 -8.28 5.98
N VAL A 13 -1.02 -7.83 6.24
CA VAL A 13 -2.23 -8.62 6.04
C VAL A 13 -2.47 -8.85 4.55
N LEU A 14 -2.28 -7.82 3.71
CA LEU A 14 -2.42 -7.97 2.26
C LEU A 14 -1.36 -8.92 1.67
N ALA A 15 -0.13 -8.90 2.22
CA ALA A 15 0.94 -9.81 1.83
C ALA A 15 0.60 -11.27 2.16
N GLU A 16 0.15 -11.55 3.38
CA GLU A 16 -0.26 -12.89 3.82
C GLU A 16 -1.48 -13.40 3.03
N ALA A 17 -2.38 -12.50 2.63
CA ALA A 17 -3.52 -12.82 1.77
C ALA A 17 -3.13 -13.09 0.29
N GLY A 18 -1.85 -12.96 -0.08
CA GLY A 18 -1.37 -13.16 -1.45
C GLY A 18 -1.76 -12.05 -2.42
N LEU A 19 -2.27 -10.92 -1.93
CA LEU A 19 -2.84 -9.85 -2.77
C LEU A 19 -1.78 -8.93 -3.38
N LEU A 20 -0.52 -9.05 -2.95
CA LEU A 20 0.58 -8.16 -3.35
C LEU A 20 1.55 -8.79 -4.36
N ALA A 21 1.29 -10.03 -4.80
CA ALA A 21 2.16 -10.71 -5.75
C ALA A 21 2.26 -9.92 -7.07
N GLY A 22 3.49 -9.54 -7.45
CA GLY A 22 3.76 -8.74 -8.65
C GLY A 22 3.26 -7.29 -8.59
N LYS A 23 2.86 -6.80 -7.41
CA LYS A 23 2.35 -5.44 -7.21
C LYS A 23 3.40 -4.52 -6.59
N ARG A 24 3.39 -3.26 -7.01
CA ARG A 24 4.10 -2.18 -6.32
C ARG A 24 3.34 -1.80 -5.07
N THR A 25 4.07 -1.60 -3.98
CA THR A 25 3.45 -1.26 -2.70
C THR A 25 4.38 -0.40 -1.85
N THR A 26 3.79 0.34 -0.90
CA THR A 26 4.51 1.15 0.09
C THR A 26 3.96 0.88 1.48
N THR A 27 4.80 1.11 2.49
CA THR A 27 4.47 1.00 3.91
C THR A 27 5.21 2.07 4.70
N HIS A 28 4.94 2.17 6.00
CA HIS A 28 5.64 3.12 6.85
C HIS A 28 7.13 2.80 6.85
N TRP A 29 7.98 3.82 6.72
CA TRP A 29 9.43 3.67 6.68
C TRP A 29 9.98 2.85 7.85
N ILE A 30 9.38 2.98 9.05
CA ILE A 30 9.77 2.20 10.24
C ILE A 30 9.56 0.69 10.07
N HIS A 31 8.60 0.27 9.24
CA HIS A 31 8.24 -1.13 9.03
C HIS A 31 8.80 -1.69 7.72
N ALA A 32 9.32 -0.83 6.84
CA ALA A 32 9.82 -1.24 5.54
C ALA A 32 10.98 -2.26 5.60
N PRO A 33 11.97 -2.14 6.52
CA PRO A 33 13.00 -3.17 6.68
C PRO A 33 12.43 -4.53 7.10
N ALA A 34 11.46 -4.54 8.02
CA ALA A 34 10.81 -5.75 8.49
C ALA A 34 9.97 -6.41 7.38
N PHE A 35 9.27 -5.60 6.58
CA PHE A 35 8.48 -6.06 5.45
C PHE A 35 9.36 -6.70 4.37
N ARG A 36 10.45 -6.03 3.95
CA ARG A 36 11.41 -6.60 2.97
C ARG A 36 12.01 -7.92 3.44
N LYS A 37 12.35 -8.03 4.72
CA LYS A 37 12.90 -9.26 5.28
C LYS A 37 11.90 -10.42 5.22
N ARG A 38 10.62 -10.15 5.45
CA ARG A 38 9.56 -11.18 5.49
C ARG A 38 9.04 -11.54 4.09
N TYR A 39 8.97 -10.57 3.18
CA TYR A 39 8.43 -10.74 1.84
C TYR A 39 9.40 -10.20 0.78
N PRO A 40 10.55 -10.87 0.57
CA PRO A 40 11.59 -10.39 -0.34
C PRO A 40 11.13 -10.29 -1.81
N ASP A 41 10.11 -11.06 -2.20
CA ASP A 41 9.58 -11.09 -3.56
C ASP A 41 8.53 -10.00 -3.84
N ILE A 42 8.09 -9.26 -2.82
CA ILE A 42 7.13 -8.16 -2.98
C ILE A 42 7.90 -6.87 -3.27
N ARG A 43 7.47 -6.15 -4.32
CA ARG A 43 8.10 -4.89 -4.72
C ARG A 43 7.68 -3.75 -3.80
N LEU A 44 8.47 -3.54 -2.74
CA LEU A 44 8.33 -2.42 -1.82
C LEU A 44 9.10 -1.18 -2.27
N GLU A 45 8.38 -0.11 -2.58
CA GLU A 45 8.94 1.22 -2.84
C GLU A 45 8.85 2.07 -1.57
N GLU A 46 10.00 2.26 -0.94
CA GLU A 46 10.18 3.21 0.16
C GLU A 46 10.15 4.63 -0.44
N ASP A 47 9.73 5.65 0.32
CA ASP A 47 9.60 7.06 -0.11
C ASP A 47 8.39 7.42 -1.00
N LYS A 48 7.32 6.62 -0.94
CA LYS A 48 6.01 6.98 -1.52
C LYS A 48 4.99 7.21 -0.41
N LEU A 49 4.27 8.35 -0.48
CA LEU A 49 3.12 8.61 0.39
C LEU A 49 2.07 7.51 0.23
N PHE A 50 1.67 7.25 -1.02
CA PHE A 50 0.88 6.10 -1.38
C PHE A 50 1.22 5.60 -2.79
N ILE A 51 0.79 4.38 -3.08
CA ILE A 51 0.90 3.73 -4.39
C ILE A 51 -0.45 3.13 -4.76
N VAL A 52 -0.83 3.37 -6.01
CA VAL A 52 -1.96 2.73 -6.68
C VAL A 52 -1.40 1.79 -7.76
N ASP A 53 -1.67 0.49 -7.62
CA ASP A 53 -1.33 -0.55 -8.60
C ASP A 53 -2.58 -1.37 -8.94
N GLY A 54 -3.37 -0.82 -9.88
CA GLY A 54 -4.67 -1.36 -10.24
C GLY A 54 -5.64 -1.32 -9.05
N GLN A 55 -6.04 -2.50 -8.57
CA GLN A 55 -7.01 -2.63 -7.48
C GLN A 55 -6.39 -2.55 -6.08
N VAL A 56 -5.05 -2.51 -5.98
CA VAL A 56 -4.31 -2.50 -4.71
C VAL A 56 -3.79 -1.09 -4.43
N TRP A 57 -4.23 -0.54 -3.29
CA TRP A 57 -3.94 0.83 -2.87
C TRP A 57 -3.20 0.78 -1.52
N THR A 58 -1.95 1.22 -1.47
CA THR A 58 -1.15 1.13 -0.23
C THR A 58 -0.56 2.47 0.16
N GLY A 59 -0.57 2.80 1.45
CA GLY A 59 -0.06 4.07 1.96
C GLY A 59 0.91 3.91 3.13
N ALA A 60 1.90 4.80 3.19
CA ALA A 60 3.01 4.69 4.12
C ALA A 60 2.61 5.00 5.57
N GLY A 61 1.78 6.01 5.85
CA GLY A 61 1.51 6.45 7.22
C GLY A 61 0.11 7.02 7.42
N MET A 62 -0.18 7.45 8.66
CA MET A 62 -1.49 8.03 9.00
C MET A 62 -1.82 9.27 8.17
N SER A 63 -0.85 10.18 7.96
CA SER A 63 -1.06 11.37 7.12
C SER A 63 -1.37 11.00 5.67
N ALA A 64 -0.62 10.07 5.10
CA ALA A 64 -0.86 9.55 3.75
C ALA A 64 -2.23 8.87 3.59
N GLY A 65 -2.89 8.49 4.69
CA GLY A 65 -4.25 7.96 4.67
C GLY A 65 -5.28 8.97 4.18
N VAL A 66 -5.09 10.26 4.50
CA VAL A 66 -5.98 11.33 4.02
C VAL A 66 -5.78 11.54 2.52
N ASP A 67 -4.54 11.63 2.07
CA ASP A 67 -4.21 11.78 0.65
C ASP A 67 -4.74 10.59 -0.17
N LEU A 68 -4.61 9.36 0.37
CA LEU A 68 -5.12 8.16 -0.26
C LEU A 68 -6.65 8.17 -0.38
N ALA A 69 -7.34 8.62 0.67
CA ALA A 69 -8.80 8.73 0.67
C ALA A 69 -9.28 9.78 -0.34
N LEU A 70 -8.60 10.93 -0.42
CA LEU A 70 -8.91 11.95 -1.41
C LEU A 70 -8.69 11.43 -2.84
N ALA A 71 -7.57 10.75 -3.09
CA ALA A 71 -7.29 10.12 -4.39
C ALA A 71 -8.35 9.07 -4.76
N MET A 72 -8.91 8.36 -3.78
CA MET A 72 -10.02 7.43 -4.02
C MET A 72 -11.32 8.13 -4.40
N VAL A 73 -11.60 9.28 -3.80
CA VAL A 73 -12.78 10.09 -4.14
C VAL A 73 -12.63 10.68 -5.54
N GLU A 74 -11.45 11.20 -5.87
CA GLU A 74 -11.12 11.73 -7.20
C GLU A 74 -11.21 10.64 -8.28
N ASP A 75 -10.69 9.43 -8.03
CA ASP A 75 -10.81 8.28 -8.96
C ASP A 75 -12.27 7.86 -9.21
N ASP A 76 -13.15 8.06 -8.21
CA ASP A 76 -14.57 7.70 -8.32
C ASP A 76 -15.44 8.79 -8.95
N LEU A 77 -15.14 10.06 -8.68
CA LEU A 77 -16.05 11.18 -8.93
C LEU A 77 -15.47 12.31 -9.78
N GLY A 78 -14.16 12.32 -10.05
CA GLY A 78 -13.44 13.43 -10.68
C GLY A 78 -13.21 14.61 -9.74
#